data_AF-A0A9L0SIK8-F1
#
_entry.id   AF-A0A9L0SIK8-F1
#
_cell.length_a   1.000
_cell.length_b   1.000
_cell.length_c   1.000
_cell.angle_alpha   90.00
_cell.angle_beta   90.00
_cell.angle_gamma   90.00
#
_symmetry.space_group_name_H-M   'P 1'
#
loop_
_entity.id
_entity.type
_entity.pdbx_description
1 polymer ?
#
loop_
_entity_poly.entity_id
_entity_poly.type
_entity_poly.pdbx_seq_one_letter_code
_entity_poly.pdbx_strand_id
1 'polypeptide(L)'
;MHDNTVANRILVTCLGEASMTAQDRARVVELWIRVAEECRGLGNFCSLHTILSALQSPAIARLQDTWGQVSRESSRTWKKWVRREKRVSRELLVQEATSVLKTAERARQGAQERQRQQGVVPSLVRFFRSLELLDATMEDYVEGNVLNCRKWNEQFKLMEEIELLQEAANLYTVQPDEHFGVWFQAVEPLSKEESYSLSCQLEPRYHWARKIRLFFKDKKNRSGKSERPDRQWLNPQAQETFRLSVGLGRQTAGPGFQLHC
;
A
#
# COMPACT_ATOMS: atom_id res chain seq x y z
N MET A 1 -7.00 -5.42 -16.85
CA MET A 1 -5.89 -4.86 -16.03
C MET A 1 -5.41 -5.93 -15.06
N HIS A 2 -4.60 -6.86 -15.55
CA HIS A 2 -3.74 -7.69 -14.73
C HIS A 2 -2.40 -6.95 -14.54
N ASP A 3 -1.63 -7.38 -13.55
CA ASP A 3 -0.26 -6.94 -13.27
C ASP A 3 -0.10 -5.71 -12.37
N ASN A 4 -0.45 -5.90 -11.10
CA ASN A 4 0.51 -5.55 -10.06
C ASN A 4 1.01 -6.82 -9.37
N THR A 5 1.59 -7.72 -10.15
CA THR A 5 2.10 -9.03 -9.72
C THR A 5 3.11 -8.88 -8.58
N VAL A 6 3.91 -7.83 -8.57
CA VAL A 6 4.84 -7.52 -7.47
C VAL A 6 4.10 -7.11 -6.19
N ALA A 7 3.17 -6.14 -6.24
CA ALA A 7 2.38 -5.79 -5.06
C ALA A 7 1.54 -6.96 -4.55
N ASN A 8 1.06 -7.81 -5.46
CA ASN A 8 0.31 -9.00 -5.11
C ASN A 8 1.18 -9.99 -4.34
N ARG A 9 2.37 -10.32 -4.85
CA ARG A 9 3.34 -11.19 -4.14
C ARG A 9 3.72 -10.62 -2.77
N ILE A 10 3.96 -9.30 -2.67
CA ILE A 10 4.19 -8.61 -1.39
C ILE A 10 3.00 -8.82 -0.45
N LEU A 11 1.78 -8.59 -0.95
CA LEU A 11 0.54 -8.77 -0.19
C LEU A 11 0.41 -10.22 0.30
N VAL A 12 0.64 -11.21 -0.57
CA VAL A 12 0.58 -12.64 -0.23
C VAL A 12 1.57 -12.99 0.86
N THR A 13 2.81 -12.49 0.79
CA THR A 13 3.78 -12.72 1.88
C THR A 13 3.33 -12.11 3.21
N CYS A 14 2.62 -10.97 3.19
CA CYS A 14 2.08 -10.33 4.40
C CYS A 14 0.88 -11.10 5.00
N LEU A 15 0.00 -11.64 4.16
CA LEU A 15 -1.09 -12.51 4.61
C LEU A 15 -0.53 -13.82 5.17
N GLY A 16 0.45 -14.39 4.46
CA GLY A 16 1.10 -15.63 4.82
C GLY A 16 0.14 -16.82 4.84
N GLU A 17 0.51 -17.85 5.59
CA GLU A 17 -0.33 -19.03 5.77
C GLU A 17 -1.45 -18.78 6.79
N ALA A 18 -2.54 -19.55 6.69
CA ALA A 18 -3.65 -19.52 7.65
C ALA A 18 -3.22 -19.79 9.11
N SER A 19 -2.08 -20.46 9.30
CA SER A 19 -1.47 -20.78 10.59
C SER A 19 -0.75 -19.61 11.25
N MET A 20 -0.37 -18.57 10.49
CA MET A 20 0.45 -17.48 10.99
C MET A 20 -0.29 -16.64 12.03
N THR A 21 0.40 -16.29 13.11
CA THR A 21 -0.15 -15.40 14.12
C THR A 21 -0.14 -13.94 13.63
N ALA A 22 -0.92 -13.08 14.28
CA ALA A 22 -0.87 -11.64 14.02
C ALA A 22 0.53 -11.04 14.26
N GLN A 23 1.30 -11.60 15.19
CA GLN A 23 2.67 -11.17 15.46
C GLN A 23 3.63 -11.57 14.34
N ASP A 24 3.50 -12.78 13.80
CA ASP A 24 4.33 -13.24 12.68
C ASP A 24 4.07 -12.41 11.43
N ARG A 25 2.79 -12.15 11.12
CA ARG A 25 2.42 -11.25 10.02
C ARG A 25 2.95 -9.83 10.23
N ALA A 26 2.92 -9.32 11.46
CA ALA A 26 3.45 -8.00 11.77
C ALA A 26 4.95 -7.89 11.46
N ARG A 27 5.73 -8.93 11.76
CA ARG A 27 7.16 -8.98 11.40
C ARG A 27 7.40 -8.90 9.90
N VAL A 28 6.54 -9.54 9.10
CA VAL A 28 6.60 -9.47 7.62
C VAL A 28 6.23 -8.07 7.13
N VAL A 29 5.17 -7.46 7.69
CA VAL A 29 4.81 -6.06 7.39
C VAL A 29 5.96 -5.10 7.74
N GLU A 30 6.61 -5.28 8.88
CA GLU A 30 7.78 -4.49 9.28
C GLU A 30 8.98 -4.69 8.37
N LEU A 31 9.20 -5.92 7.88
CA LEU A 31 10.22 -6.18 6.87
C LEU A 31 9.93 -5.39 5.60
N TRP A 32 8.71 -5.43 5.07
CA TRP A 32 8.35 -4.66 3.88
C TRP A 32 8.42 -3.14 4.10
N ILE A 33 8.10 -2.64 5.30
CA ILE A 33 8.30 -1.21 5.64
C ILE A 33 9.80 -0.84 5.57
N ARG A 34 10.69 -1.70 6.07
CA ARG A 34 12.15 -1.50 5.97
C ARG A 34 12.61 -1.57 4.53
N VAL A 35 12.17 -2.56 3.76
CA VAL A 35 12.49 -2.67 2.32
C VAL A 35 12.03 -1.43 1.57
N ALA A 36 10.85 -0.88 1.87
CA ALA A 36 10.37 0.36 1.26
C ALA A 36 11.29 1.57 1.57
N GLU A 37 11.80 1.66 2.80
CA GLU A 37 12.77 2.68 3.18
C GLU A 37 14.10 2.53 2.44
N GLU A 38 14.60 1.30 2.30
CA GLU A 38 15.80 1.02 1.51
C GLU A 38 15.60 1.34 0.02
N CYS A 39 14.45 0.95 -0.56
CA CYS A 39 14.10 1.32 -1.94
C CYS A 39 14.15 2.84 -2.13
N ARG A 40 13.65 3.62 -1.16
CA ARG A 40 13.74 5.07 -1.22
C ARG A 40 15.17 5.58 -1.09
N GLY A 41 15.99 4.97 -0.23
CA GLY A 41 17.41 5.30 -0.07
C GLY A 41 18.23 5.04 -1.33
N LEU A 42 17.81 4.05 -2.12
CA LEU A 42 18.37 3.73 -3.43
C LEU A 42 17.81 4.59 -4.57
N GLY A 43 16.78 5.41 -4.35
CA GLY A 43 16.10 6.17 -5.40
C GLY A 43 15.11 5.36 -6.25
N ASN A 44 14.73 4.17 -5.78
CA ASN A 44 13.72 3.33 -6.43
C ASN A 44 12.30 3.67 -5.90
N PHE A 45 11.71 4.70 -6.50
CA PHE A 45 10.35 5.15 -6.20
C PHE A 45 9.29 4.16 -6.67
N CYS A 46 9.56 3.39 -7.74
CA CYS A 46 8.63 2.38 -8.23
C CYS A 46 8.36 1.29 -7.18
N SER A 47 9.42 0.70 -6.61
CA SER A 47 9.29 -0.33 -5.58
C SER A 47 8.74 0.24 -4.27
N LEU A 48 9.14 1.45 -3.87
CA LEU A 48 8.52 2.16 -2.74
C LEU A 48 7.00 2.26 -2.93
N HIS A 49 6.55 2.80 -4.06
CA HIS A 49 5.14 2.97 -4.39
C HIS A 49 4.39 1.62 -4.38
N THR A 50 5.00 0.59 -4.96
CA THR A 50 4.44 -0.76 -5.04
C THR A 50 4.23 -1.37 -3.66
N ILE A 51 5.23 -1.29 -2.77
CA ILE A 51 5.12 -1.79 -1.39
C ILE A 51 4.07 -1.00 -0.60
N LEU A 52 4.08 0.33 -0.70
CA LEU A 52 3.08 1.17 -0.02
C LEU A 52 1.66 0.82 -0.50
N SER A 53 1.47 0.61 -1.81
CA SER A 53 0.18 0.23 -2.38
C SER A 53 -0.28 -1.15 -1.91
N ALA A 54 0.63 -2.13 -1.83
CA ALA A 54 0.33 -3.48 -1.34
C ALA A 54 -0.15 -3.44 0.12
N LEU A 55 0.56 -2.71 0.98
CA LEU A 55 0.24 -2.59 2.41
C LEU A 55 -1.01 -1.72 2.65
N GLN A 56 -1.35 -0.81 1.73
CA GLN A 56 -2.60 -0.03 1.75
C GLN A 56 -3.79 -0.80 1.16
N SER A 57 -3.58 -1.99 0.59
CA SER A 57 -4.67 -2.78 0.02
C SER A 57 -5.74 -3.10 1.08
N PRO A 58 -7.02 -3.24 0.70
CA PRO A 58 -8.08 -3.60 1.64
C PRO A 58 -7.82 -4.90 2.41
N ALA A 59 -7.10 -5.85 1.82
CA ALA A 59 -6.74 -7.12 2.47
C ALA A 59 -5.74 -6.93 3.62
N ILE A 60 -4.79 -5.99 3.51
CA ILE A 60 -3.78 -5.75 4.57
C ILE A 60 -4.22 -4.65 5.53
N ALA A 61 -4.74 -3.52 5.02
CA ALA A 61 -5.13 -2.36 5.82
C ALA A 61 -6.17 -2.70 6.91
N ARG A 62 -6.94 -3.77 6.69
CA ARG A 62 -8.02 -4.20 7.56
C ARG A 62 -7.55 -5.06 8.76
N LEU A 63 -6.32 -5.57 8.74
CA LEU A 63 -5.76 -6.49 9.75
C LEU A 63 -5.35 -5.75 11.03
N GLN A 64 -6.33 -5.31 11.81
CA GLN A 64 -6.10 -4.46 12.99
C GLN A 64 -5.28 -5.14 14.09
N ASP A 65 -5.41 -6.45 14.28
CA ASP A 65 -4.61 -7.17 15.27
C ASP A 65 -3.14 -7.23 14.81
N THR A 66 -2.89 -7.49 13.53
CA THR A 66 -1.55 -7.43 12.92
C THR A 66 -0.94 -6.02 13.05
N TRP A 67 -1.65 -4.97 12.63
CA TRP A 67 -1.17 -3.59 12.76
C TRP A 67 -0.97 -3.16 14.21
N GLY A 68 -1.71 -3.76 15.16
CA GLY A 68 -1.52 -3.56 16.60
C GLY A 68 -0.23 -4.16 17.14
N GLN A 69 0.32 -5.19 16.48
CA GLN A 69 1.60 -5.82 16.83
C GLN A 69 2.81 -5.16 16.14
N VAL A 70 2.59 -4.35 15.10
CA VAL A 70 3.66 -3.56 14.46
C VAL A 70 4.21 -2.56 15.46
N SER A 71 5.53 -2.52 15.59
CA SER A 71 6.23 -1.59 16.48
C SER A 71 5.88 -0.13 16.19
N ARG A 72 6.02 0.70 17.22
CA ARG A 72 5.77 2.15 17.12
C ARG A 72 6.71 2.82 16.12
N GLU A 73 7.94 2.33 16.00
CA GLU A 73 8.94 2.84 15.06
C GLU A 73 8.54 2.55 13.63
N SER A 74 8.31 1.28 13.28
CA SER A 74 7.84 0.88 11.94
C SER A 74 6.54 1.57 11.56
N SER A 75 5.61 1.73 12.50
CA SER A 75 4.36 2.50 12.29
C SER A 75 4.61 3.98 11.95
N ARG A 76 5.62 4.61 12.56
CA ARG A 76 6.00 6.00 12.24
C ARG A 76 6.66 6.09 10.87
N THR A 77 7.57 5.16 10.56
CA THR A 77 8.25 5.06 9.25
C THR A 77 7.25 4.84 8.13
N TRP A 78 6.30 3.91 8.30
CA TRP A 78 5.18 3.70 7.39
C TRP A 78 4.40 5.00 7.11
N LYS A 79 3.90 5.66 8.17
CA LYS A 79 3.13 6.91 8.02
C LYS A 79 3.94 8.03 7.38
N LYS A 80 5.25 8.10 7.67
CA LYS A 80 6.20 9.04 7.03
C LYS A 80 6.21 8.82 5.52
N TRP A 81 6.41 7.59 5.08
CA TRP A 81 6.52 7.29 3.65
C TRP A 81 5.20 7.41 2.90
N VAL A 82 4.08 6.96 3.48
CA VAL A 82 2.74 7.18 2.89
C VAL A 82 2.47 8.67 2.62
N ARG A 83 2.87 9.56 3.54
CA ARG A 83 2.70 11.01 3.34
C ARG A 83 3.66 11.59 2.30
N ARG A 84 4.91 11.13 2.30
CA ARG A 84 5.94 11.63 1.39
C ARG A 84 5.72 11.18 -0.05
N GLU A 85 5.29 9.93 -0.26
CA GLU A 85 5.02 9.40 -1.60
C GLU A 85 3.94 10.21 -2.34
N LYS A 86 2.91 10.67 -1.62
CA LYS A 86 1.88 11.57 -2.17
C LYS A 86 2.41 12.92 -2.64
N ARG A 87 3.59 13.33 -2.18
CA ARG A 87 4.24 14.60 -2.54
C ARG A 87 5.31 14.45 -3.61
N VAL A 88 5.58 13.22 -4.07
CA VAL A 88 6.52 12.98 -5.17
C VAL A 88 5.88 13.48 -6.47
N SER A 89 6.48 14.51 -7.06
CA SER A 89 6.10 15.08 -8.36
C SER A 89 7.10 14.68 -9.45
N ARG A 90 6.77 14.94 -10.72
CA ARG A 90 7.71 14.68 -11.85
C ARG A 90 8.94 15.56 -11.74
N GLU A 91 8.76 16.83 -11.38
CA GLU A 91 9.84 17.81 -11.23
C GLU A 91 10.82 17.37 -10.15
N LEU A 92 10.33 16.81 -9.03
CA LEU A 92 11.20 16.26 -7.99
C LEU A 92 12.03 15.06 -8.50
N LEU A 93 11.42 14.17 -9.29
CA LEU A 93 12.11 13.01 -9.86
C LEU A 93 13.21 13.46 -10.84
N VAL A 94 12.90 14.43 -11.71
CA VAL A 94 13.85 15.04 -12.65
C VAL A 94 15.01 15.72 -11.90
N GLN A 95 14.71 16.45 -10.83
CA GLN A 95 15.72 17.08 -9.98
C GLN A 95 16.63 16.05 -9.30
N GLU A 96 16.07 14.99 -8.73
CA GLU A 96 16.87 13.91 -8.12
C GLU A 96 17.73 13.20 -9.17
N ALA A 97 17.18 12.88 -10.34
CA ALA A 97 17.91 12.24 -11.44
C ALA A 97 19.09 13.09 -11.92
N THR A 98 18.85 14.37 -12.18
CA THR A 98 19.88 15.34 -12.59
C THR A 98 21.00 15.45 -11.54
N SER A 99 20.64 15.46 -10.25
CA SER A 99 21.60 15.54 -9.15
C SER A 99 22.49 14.29 -9.09
N VAL A 100 21.90 13.11 -9.26
CA VAL A 100 22.63 11.82 -9.26
C VAL A 100 23.57 11.75 -10.46
N LEU A 101 23.11 12.11 -11.67
CA LEU A 101 23.93 12.13 -12.88
C LEU A 101 25.14 13.07 -12.73
N LYS A 102 24.93 14.32 -12.29
CA LYS A 102 26.02 15.28 -12.02
C LYS A 102 27.02 14.77 -10.99
N THR A 103 26.54 14.02 -9.99
CA THR A 103 27.40 13.45 -8.95
C THR A 103 28.23 12.29 -9.50
N ALA A 104 27.66 11.47 -10.39
CA ALA A 104 28.37 10.39 -11.07
C ALA A 104 29.42 10.92 -12.06
N GLU A 105 29.11 11.98 -12.81
CA GLU A 105 30.06 12.65 -13.72
C GLU A 105 31.30 13.17 -12.99
N ARG A 106 31.11 13.86 -11.86
CA ARG A 106 32.22 14.37 -11.05
C ARG A 106 33.09 13.25 -10.49
N ALA A 107 32.49 12.14 -10.09
CA ALA A 107 33.25 10.98 -9.59
C ALA A 107 33.98 10.19 -10.68
N ARG A 108 33.52 10.25 -11.93
CA ARG A 108 34.33 9.76 -13.06
C ARG A 108 35.57 10.63 -13.29
N GLN A 109 35.49 11.91 -12.97
CA GLN A 109 36.57 12.88 -13.18
C GLN A 109 37.57 12.95 -12.02
N GLY A 110 37.20 12.54 -10.81
CA GLY A 110 38.09 12.45 -9.65
C GLY A 110 38.17 11.03 -9.10
N ALA A 111 39.37 10.51 -8.84
CA ALA A 111 39.63 9.12 -8.41
C ALA A 111 39.02 8.77 -7.02
N GLN A 112 37.70 8.72 -6.90
CA GLN A 112 36.99 8.45 -5.65
C GLN A 112 35.99 7.29 -5.82
N GLU A 113 36.35 6.15 -5.24
CA GLU A 113 35.84 4.82 -5.60
C GLU A 113 34.74 4.29 -4.67
N ARG A 114 34.17 5.11 -3.79
CA ARG A 114 33.19 4.69 -2.77
C ARG A 114 31.84 5.36 -2.91
N GLN A 115 31.24 5.30 -4.10
CA GLN A 115 29.88 5.79 -4.30
C GLN A 115 28.83 4.71 -4.05
N ARG A 116 27.77 5.08 -3.34
CA ARG A 116 26.55 4.29 -3.22
C ARG A 116 25.99 4.04 -4.62
N GLN A 117 25.56 2.82 -4.88
CA GLN A 117 24.84 2.43 -6.09
C GLN A 117 23.49 3.17 -6.09
N GLN A 118 23.45 4.35 -6.70
CA GLN A 118 22.28 5.23 -6.68
C GLN A 118 21.87 5.54 -8.11
N GLY A 119 20.59 5.36 -8.37
CA GLY A 119 19.89 5.78 -9.57
C GLY A 119 18.55 6.36 -9.19
N VAL A 120 17.72 6.68 -10.18
CA VAL A 120 16.34 7.11 -9.94
C VAL A 120 15.41 6.30 -10.82
N VAL A 121 14.59 5.45 -10.20
CA VAL A 121 13.56 4.68 -10.91
C VAL A 121 12.18 5.20 -10.50
N PRO A 122 11.47 5.92 -11.39
CA PRO A 122 10.17 6.48 -11.09
C PRO A 122 9.07 5.41 -11.09
N SER A 123 7.96 5.67 -10.40
CA SER A 123 6.71 4.93 -10.67
C SER A 123 6.13 5.42 -12.00
N LEU A 124 6.11 4.56 -13.02
CA LEU A 124 5.59 4.87 -14.35
C LEU A 124 4.11 5.26 -14.36
N VAL A 125 3.34 4.78 -13.37
CA VAL A 125 1.94 5.17 -13.15
C VAL A 125 1.79 6.70 -13.08
N ARG A 126 2.81 7.41 -12.59
CA ARG A 126 2.79 8.88 -12.53
C ARG A 126 2.88 9.53 -13.91
N PHE A 127 3.71 8.98 -14.79
CA PHE A 127 3.85 9.46 -16.17
C PHE A 127 2.63 9.12 -17.00
N PHE A 128 2.08 7.91 -16.85
CA PHE A 128 0.83 7.52 -17.52
C PHE A 128 -0.34 8.43 -17.13
N ARG A 129 -0.49 8.78 -15.85
CA ARG A 129 -1.52 9.74 -15.42
C ARG A 129 -1.34 11.12 -16.02
N SER A 130 -0.10 11.59 -16.20
CA SER A 130 0.17 12.86 -16.86
C SER A 130 -0.18 12.81 -18.35
N LEU A 131 0.11 11.71 -19.03
CA LEU A 131 -0.28 11.49 -20.43
C LEU A 131 -1.81 11.38 -20.58
N GLU A 132 -2.48 10.61 -19.72
CA GLU A 132 -3.94 10.48 -19.70
C GLU A 132 -4.61 11.84 -19.49
N LEU A 133 -4.10 12.66 -18.56
CA LEU A 133 -4.63 14.00 -18.32
C LEU A 133 -4.41 14.91 -19.53
N LEU A 134 -3.24 14.85 -20.16
CA LEU A 134 -2.93 15.64 -21.35
C LEU A 134 -3.86 15.25 -22.52
N ASP A 135 -4.09 13.95 -22.71
CA ASP A 135 -4.98 13.43 -23.74
C ASP A 135 -6.44 13.83 -23.51
N ALA A 136 -6.89 13.79 -22.25
CA ALA A 136 -8.24 14.20 -21.88
C ALA A 136 -8.48 15.72 -21.95
N THR A 137 -7.42 16.55 -21.93
CA THR A 137 -7.53 18.01 -21.88
C THR A 137 -7.17 18.70 -23.18
N MET A 138 -6.57 18.00 -24.14
CA MET A 138 -6.10 18.57 -25.39
C MET A 138 -6.49 17.69 -26.58
N GLU A 139 -7.18 18.29 -27.56
CA GLU A 139 -7.47 17.65 -28.84
C GLU A 139 -6.22 17.54 -29.72
N ASP A 140 -6.18 16.54 -30.59
CA ASP A 140 -5.06 16.32 -31.52
C ASP A 140 -4.99 17.38 -32.61
N TYR A 141 -6.13 17.98 -32.96
CA TYR A 141 -6.26 19.02 -33.97
C TYR A 141 -6.99 20.23 -33.38
N VAL A 142 -6.64 21.41 -33.86
CA VAL A 142 -7.35 22.67 -33.58
C VAL A 142 -8.17 23.09 -34.80
N GLU A 143 -8.85 24.24 -34.70
CA GLU A 143 -9.69 24.77 -35.76
C GLU A 143 -8.98 24.80 -37.12
N GLY A 144 -9.69 24.37 -38.18
CA GLY A 144 -9.12 24.23 -39.52
C GLY A 144 -8.33 22.93 -39.73
N ASN A 145 -8.51 21.91 -38.87
CA ASN A 145 -7.83 20.61 -38.97
C ASN A 145 -6.29 20.73 -38.91
N VAL A 146 -5.80 21.71 -38.14
CA VAL A 146 -4.37 21.95 -37.93
C VAL A 146 -3.90 21.15 -36.73
N LEU A 147 -2.73 20.50 -36.83
CA LEU A 147 -2.17 19.72 -35.74
C LEU A 147 -1.93 20.59 -34.49
N ASN A 148 -2.34 20.09 -33.32
CA ASN A 148 -2.11 20.77 -32.05
C ASN A 148 -0.65 20.58 -31.57
N CYS A 149 0.27 21.38 -32.11
CA CYS A 149 1.69 21.30 -31.76
C CYS A 149 1.97 21.49 -30.25
N ARG A 150 1.07 22.16 -29.52
CA ARG A 150 1.21 22.31 -28.07
C ARG A 150 1.04 20.97 -27.33
N LYS A 151 0.05 20.15 -27.71
CA LYS A 151 -0.13 18.81 -27.14
C LYS A 151 1.12 17.95 -27.39
N TRP A 152 1.59 17.94 -28.63
CA TRP A 152 2.81 17.23 -29.03
C TRP A 152 4.04 17.67 -28.24
N ASN A 153 4.25 18.98 -28.06
CA ASN A 153 5.38 19.49 -27.28
C ASN A 153 5.32 19.06 -25.80
N GLU A 154 4.13 19.00 -25.19
CA GLU A 154 3.98 18.50 -23.81
C GLU A 154 4.23 16.98 -23.71
N GLN A 155 3.80 16.20 -24.71
CA GLN A 155 4.15 14.77 -24.80
C GLN A 155 5.66 14.58 -24.98
N PHE A 156 6.30 15.40 -25.80
CA PHE A 156 7.74 15.34 -26.04
C PHE A 156 8.53 15.63 -24.76
N LYS A 157 8.15 16.65 -23.99
CA LYS A 157 8.75 16.93 -22.68
C LYS A 157 8.64 15.74 -21.72
N LEU A 158 7.50 15.05 -21.72
CA LEU A 158 7.32 13.83 -20.92
C LEU A 158 8.30 12.72 -21.35
N MET A 159 8.58 12.59 -22.64
CA MET A 159 9.56 11.63 -23.15
C MET A 159 10.99 12.01 -22.75
N GLU A 160 11.37 13.29 -22.85
CA GLU A 160 12.68 13.78 -22.39
C GLU A 160 12.90 13.53 -20.89
N GLU A 161 11.87 13.74 -20.07
CA GLU A 161 11.92 13.43 -18.64
C GLU A 161 12.14 11.93 -18.38
N ILE A 162 11.47 11.07 -19.15
CA ILE A 162 11.63 9.60 -19.04
C ILE A 162 13.04 9.18 -19.47
N GLU A 163 13.57 9.74 -20.55
CA GLU A 163 14.92 9.45 -21.04
C GLU A 163 15.99 9.82 -20.00
N LEU A 164 15.91 11.02 -19.42
CA LEU A 164 16.78 11.44 -18.33
C LEU A 164 16.72 10.48 -17.12
N LEU A 165 15.51 10.00 -16.78
CA LEU A 165 15.32 9.05 -15.69
C LEU A 165 15.91 7.67 -16.02
N GLN A 166 15.86 7.25 -17.29
CA GLN A 166 16.52 6.02 -17.75
C GLN A 166 18.04 6.12 -17.65
N GLU A 167 18.63 7.26 -18.03
CA GLU A 167 20.07 7.50 -17.83
C GLU A 167 20.46 7.40 -16.35
N ALA A 168 19.69 8.02 -15.46
CA ALA A 168 19.93 7.93 -14.02
C ALA A 168 19.73 6.50 -13.49
N ALA A 169 18.76 5.74 -14.00
CA ALA A 169 18.56 4.34 -13.64
C ALA A 169 19.72 3.44 -14.09
N ASN A 170 20.37 3.75 -15.22
CA ASN A 170 21.52 3.01 -15.74
C ASN A 170 22.79 3.13 -14.85
N LEU A 171 22.76 3.97 -13.81
CA LEU A 171 23.83 4.06 -12.82
C LEU A 171 23.77 2.95 -11.76
N TYR A 172 22.68 2.18 -11.68
CA TYR A 172 22.63 1.03 -10.78
C TYR A 172 23.65 -0.03 -11.18
N THR A 173 24.36 -0.57 -10.19
CA THR A 173 25.31 -1.68 -10.34
C THR A 173 24.90 -2.89 -9.50
N VAL A 174 23.62 -2.94 -9.13
CA VAL A 174 23.03 -4.01 -8.30
C VAL A 174 23.11 -5.34 -9.03
N GLN A 175 23.66 -6.35 -8.38
CA GLN A 175 23.68 -7.71 -8.89
C GLN A 175 22.39 -8.43 -8.50
N PRO A 176 21.79 -9.22 -9.41
CA PRO A 176 20.62 -10.01 -9.08
C PRO A 176 20.96 -11.07 -8.05
N ASP A 177 20.10 -11.22 -7.03
CA ASP A 177 20.15 -12.34 -6.10
C ASP A 177 19.25 -13.45 -6.63
N GLU A 178 19.86 -14.56 -7.07
CA GLU A 178 19.14 -15.69 -7.68
C GLU A 178 18.17 -16.35 -6.70
N HIS A 179 18.55 -16.50 -5.44
CA HIS A 179 17.71 -17.13 -4.42
C HIS A 179 16.46 -16.31 -4.14
N PHE A 180 16.61 -14.99 -4.01
CA PHE A 180 15.50 -14.07 -3.88
C PHE A 180 14.63 -14.08 -5.14
N GLY A 181 15.23 -14.08 -6.33
CA GLY A 181 14.50 -14.13 -7.60
C GLY A 181 13.61 -15.36 -7.69
N VAL A 182 14.17 -16.54 -7.43
CA VAL A 182 13.44 -17.81 -7.44
C VAL A 182 12.35 -17.83 -6.37
N TRP A 183 12.67 -17.47 -5.13
CA TRP A 183 11.69 -17.43 -4.04
C TRP A 183 10.54 -16.47 -4.35
N PHE A 184 10.86 -15.24 -4.75
CA PHE A 184 9.86 -14.21 -4.98
C PHE A 184 8.96 -14.57 -6.16
N GLN A 185 9.51 -15.21 -7.21
CA GLN A 185 8.76 -15.75 -8.35
C GLN A 185 7.95 -17.01 -8.04
N ALA A 186 8.32 -17.76 -7.01
CA ALA A 186 7.55 -18.92 -6.54
C ALA A 186 6.32 -18.55 -5.69
N VAL A 187 6.23 -17.32 -5.17
CA VAL A 187 5.05 -16.85 -4.41
C VAL A 187 3.82 -16.80 -5.34
N GLU A 188 2.89 -17.73 -5.17
CA GLU A 188 1.69 -17.78 -5.99
C GLU A 188 0.79 -16.55 -5.73
N PRO A 189 0.49 -15.74 -6.77
CA PRO A 189 -0.39 -14.60 -6.62
C PRO A 189 -1.82 -15.03 -6.27
N LEU A 190 -2.49 -14.26 -5.42
CA LEU A 190 -3.91 -14.44 -5.11
C LEU A 190 -4.75 -13.43 -5.90
N SER A 191 -5.97 -13.80 -6.30
CA SER A 191 -6.96 -12.83 -6.75
C SER A 191 -7.31 -11.81 -5.66
N LYS A 192 -7.98 -10.71 -6.03
CA LYS A 192 -8.44 -9.71 -5.05
C LYS A 192 -9.45 -10.32 -4.09
N GLU A 193 -10.30 -11.21 -4.58
CA GLU A 193 -11.33 -11.91 -3.85
C GLU A 193 -10.71 -12.93 -2.87
N GLU A 194 -9.74 -13.73 -3.32
CA GLU A 194 -9.03 -14.71 -2.48
C GLU A 194 -8.22 -14.02 -1.38
N SER A 195 -7.44 -13.00 -1.73
CA SER A 195 -6.65 -12.25 -0.76
C SER A 195 -7.50 -11.56 0.30
N TYR A 196 -8.64 -10.98 -0.09
CA TYR A 196 -9.57 -10.37 0.86
C TYR A 196 -10.32 -11.41 1.72
N SER A 197 -10.69 -12.55 1.13
CA SER A 197 -11.30 -13.67 1.85
C SER A 197 -10.35 -14.23 2.90
N LEU A 198 -9.10 -14.52 2.52
CA LEU A 198 -8.05 -14.98 3.44
C LEU A 198 -7.81 -13.98 4.57
N SER A 199 -7.72 -12.69 4.27
CA SER A 199 -7.64 -11.63 5.29
C SER A 199 -8.79 -11.69 6.30
N CYS A 200 -10.02 -11.97 5.86
CA CYS A 200 -11.17 -12.10 6.74
C CYS A 200 -11.16 -13.39 7.57
N GLN A 201 -10.52 -14.46 7.08
CA GLN A 201 -10.33 -15.70 7.85
C GLN A 201 -9.24 -15.51 8.93
N LEU A 202 -8.13 -14.86 8.57
CA LEU A 202 -7.01 -14.56 9.46
C LEU A 202 -7.41 -13.61 10.59
N GLU A 203 -8.16 -12.56 10.27
CA GLU A 203 -8.72 -11.63 11.25
C GLU A 203 -10.20 -11.37 10.96
N PRO A 204 -11.09 -12.20 11.51
CA PRO A 204 -12.53 -12.02 11.35
C PRO A 204 -12.98 -10.67 11.91
N ARG A 205 -13.93 -9.97 11.26
CA ARG A 205 -14.46 -8.65 11.69
C ARG A 205 -15.18 -8.68 13.06
N TYR A 206 -15.13 -9.79 13.79
CA TYR A 206 -15.86 -10.07 15.03
C TYR A 206 -15.19 -9.47 16.28
N HIS A 207 -14.70 -8.22 16.17
CA HIS A 207 -14.37 -7.40 17.33
C HIS A 207 -15.58 -7.25 18.28
N TRP A 208 -16.81 -7.42 17.76
CA TRP A 208 -18.03 -7.49 18.56
C TRP A 208 -18.12 -8.75 19.43
N ALA A 209 -17.74 -9.92 18.94
CA ALA A 209 -17.81 -11.16 19.72
C ALA A 209 -16.83 -11.13 20.89
N ARG A 210 -15.64 -10.54 20.70
CA ARG A 210 -14.66 -10.33 21.78
C ARG A 210 -15.13 -9.28 22.79
N LYS A 211 -15.69 -8.16 22.36
CA LYS A 211 -16.28 -7.13 23.25
C LYS A 211 -17.49 -7.66 24.03
N ILE A 212 -18.40 -8.38 23.37
CA ILE A 212 -19.54 -9.04 23.99
C ILE A 212 -19.05 -10.09 25.00
N ARG A 213 -18.08 -10.93 24.61
CA ARG A 213 -17.49 -11.95 25.49
C ARG A 213 -16.85 -11.32 26.71
N LEU A 214 -16.13 -10.20 26.58
CA LEU A 214 -15.55 -9.45 27.70
C LEU A 214 -16.62 -8.80 28.58
N PHE A 215 -17.62 -8.15 27.98
CA PHE A 215 -18.73 -7.53 28.70
C PHE A 215 -19.52 -8.53 29.57
N PHE A 216 -19.82 -9.72 29.02
CA PHE A 216 -20.50 -10.77 29.77
C PHE A 216 -19.58 -11.50 30.76
N LYS A 217 -18.25 -11.53 30.52
CA LYS A 217 -17.27 -12.08 31.47
C LYS A 217 -17.16 -11.22 32.73
N ASP A 218 -17.15 -9.89 32.58
CA ASP A 218 -17.11 -8.95 33.71
C ASP A 218 -18.41 -8.96 34.53
N LYS A 219 -19.56 -9.13 33.88
CA LYS A 219 -20.86 -9.25 34.58
C LYS A 219 -20.95 -10.54 35.40
N LYS A 220 -20.39 -11.64 34.90
CA LYS A 220 -20.40 -12.94 35.57
C LYS A 220 -19.49 -12.97 36.81
N ASN A 221 -18.37 -12.26 36.77
CA ASN A 221 -17.50 -12.08 37.95
C ASN A 221 -18.19 -11.28 39.06
N ARG A 222 -19.19 -10.45 38.74
CA ARG A 222 -19.99 -9.71 39.74
C ARG A 222 -21.17 -10.51 40.30
N SER A 223 -21.67 -11.53 39.60
CA SER A 223 -22.89 -12.27 39.98
C SER A 223 -22.64 -13.64 40.64
N GLY A 224 -21.38 -14.03 40.88
CA GLY A 224 -21.03 -15.13 41.78
C GLY A 224 -21.48 -16.55 41.38
N LYS A 225 -22.10 -16.76 40.22
CA LYS A 225 -22.57 -18.10 39.79
C LYS A 225 -21.66 -18.70 38.71
N SER A 226 -20.95 -19.75 39.11
CA SER A 226 -20.11 -20.59 38.26
C SER A 226 -20.94 -21.68 37.59
N GLU A 227 -21.38 -21.44 36.35
CA GLU A 227 -21.77 -22.49 35.40
C GLU A 227 -20.98 -22.30 34.11
N ARG A 228 -20.56 -23.37 33.43
CA ARG A 228 -19.72 -23.31 32.21
C ARG A 228 -20.36 -22.38 31.16
N PRO A 229 -19.58 -21.61 30.36
CA PRO A 229 -20.14 -20.56 29.53
C PRO A 229 -20.89 -21.16 28.35
N ASP A 230 -22.21 -21.27 28.51
CA ASP A 230 -23.08 -21.59 27.40
C ASP A 230 -22.97 -20.51 26.32
N ARG A 231 -23.19 -20.90 25.07
CA ARG A 231 -23.11 -20.05 23.87
C ARG A 231 -24.17 -18.93 23.83
N GLN A 232 -24.64 -18.47 24.98
CA GLN A 232 -25.70 -17.50 25.20
C GLN A 232 -25.43 -16.12 24.55
N TRP A 233 -24.17 -15.78 24.28
CA TRP A 233 -23.78 -14.56 23.55
C TRP A 233 -23.99 -14.65 22.02
N LEU A 234 -24.24 -15.84 21.48
CA LEU A 234 -24.70 -16.03 20.09
C LEU A 234 -26.21 -15.78 19.95
N ASN A 235 -26.96 -15.68 21.05
CA ASN A 235 -28.38 -15.35 21.02
C ASN A 235 -28.60 -13.87 20.61
N PRO A 236 -29.46 -13.59 19.61
CA PRO A 236 -29.83 -12.23 19.19
C PRO A 236 -30.24 -11.29 20.34
N GLN A 237 -30.89 -11.81 21.38
CA GLN A 237 -31.36 -11.01 22.52
C GLN A 237 -30.22 -10.51 23.42
N ALA A 238 -29.17 -11.33 23.59
CA ALA A 238 -27.96 -10.93 24.32
C ALA A 238 -27.17 -9.86 23.55
N GLN A 239 -27.19 -9.93 22.21
CA GLN A 239 -26.56 -8.95 21.33
C GLN A 239 -27.29 -7.59 21.40
N GLU A 240 -28.63 -7.60 21.41
CA GLU A 240 -29.44 -6.38 21.54
C GLU A 240 -29.27 -5.73 22.92
N THR A 241 -29.20 -6.53 23.99
CA THR A 241 -28.97 -6.04 25.35
C THR A 241 -27.62 -5.32 25.47
N PHE A 242 -26.56 -5.88 24.87
CA PHE A 242 -25.25 -5.21 24.83
C PHE A 242 -25.31 -3.93 24.00
N ARG A 243 -25.96 -3.98 22.82
CA ARG A 243 -26.12 -2.83 21.91
C ARG A 243 -26.79 -1.62 22.59
N LEU A 244 -27.85 -1.87 23.36
CA LEU A 244 -28.52 -0.84 24.18
C LEU A 244 -27.61 -0.31 25.29
N SER A 245 -26.82 -1.17 25.94
CA SER A 245 -25.93 -0.77 27.05
C SER A 245 -24.76 0.12 26.64
N VAL A 246 -24.35 0.10 25.37
CA VAL A 246 -23.27 0.94 24.82
C VAL A 246 -23.79 2.13 24.01
N GLY A 247 -25.08 2.44 24.09
CA GLY A 247 -25.69 3.62 23.48
C GLY A 247 -25.83 3.56 21.96
N LEU A 248 -25.71 2.39 21.33
CA LEU A 248 -25.87 2.19 19.88
C LEU A 248 -27.31 1.82 19.53
N GLY A 249 -28.28 2.66 19.92
CA GLY A 249 -29.68 2.48 19.56
C GLY A 249 -29.91 2.48 18.04
N ARG A 250 -30.98 1.82 17.59
CA ARG A 250 -31.43 1.90 16.18
C ARG A 250 -31.65 3.38 15.83
N GLN A 251 -30.90 3.90 14.85
CA GLN A 251 -31.39 5.06 14.11
C GLN A 251 -32.67 4.59 13.41
N THR A 252 -33.81 4.99 13.95
CA THR A 252 -35.09 4.87 13.25
C THR A 252 -34.97 5.69 11.98
N ALA A 253 -35.11 5.03 10.82
CA ALA A 253 -35.29 5.73 9.56
C ALA A 253 -36.53 6.63 9.69
N GLY A 254 -36.33 7.94 9.63
CA GLY A 254 -37.41 8.90 9.40
C GLY A 254 -37.88 8.80 7.95
N PRO A 255 -39.15 9.13 7.66
CA PRO A 255 -39.75 8.84 6.37
C PRO A 255 -39.33 9.86 5.29
N GLY A 256 -39.02 9.33 4.10
CA GLY A 256 -39.21 10.01 2.82
C GLY A 256 -38.10 10.95 2.36
N PHE A 257 -37.31 10.50 1.39
CA PHE A 257 -37.03 11.31 0.19
C PHE A 257 -36.92 10.37 -1.01
N GLN A 258 -37.82 10.61 -1.97
CA GLN A 258 -37.91 9.92 -3.26
C GLN A 258 -36.66 10.20 -4.09
N LEU A 259 -36.09 9.15 -4.68
CA LEU A 259 -35.19 9.27 -5.82
C LEU A 259 -36.07 9.41 -7.07
N HIS A 260 -36.04 10.58 -7.71
CA HIS A 260 -36.42 10.71 -9.11
C HIS A 260 -35.25 10.27 -9.98
N CYS A 261 -35.60 9.59 -11.08
CA CYS A 261 -34.73 9.02 -12.11
C CYS A 261 -33.67 9.98 -12.65
#